data_AF-A0A2R6KQX8-F1
#
_entry.id   AF-A0A2R6KQX8-F1
#
_cell.length_a   1.000
_cell.length_b   1.000
_cell.length_c   1.000
_cell.angle_alpha   90.00
_cell.angle_beta   90.00
_cell.angle_gamma   90.00
#
_symmetry.space_group_name_H-M   'P 1'
#
loop_
_entity.id
_entity.type
_entity.pdbx_description
1 polymer ?
#
loop_
_entity_poly.entity_id
_entity_poly.type
_entity_poly.pdbx_seq_one_letter_code
_entity_poly.pdbx_strand_id
1 'polypeptide(L)'
;MRSLGRRELVVGVVTVFSLPPTVLLVAATLDVSLSGAAVAAVVGLPLFAVAVGLAFLARAVASQPDEPSLIDEQLGDALDMTSDDYRELTEEK
;
A
#
# COMPACT_ATOMS: atom_id res chain seq x y z
N MET A 1 18.77 -8.07 4.40
CA MET A 1 17.29 -8.14 4.43
C MET A 1 16.86 -9.23 3.46
N ARG A 2 16.30 -10.35 3.93
CA ARG A 2 15.81 -11.41 3.03
C ARG A 2 14.58 -10.85 2.33
N SER A 3 14.63 -10.65 1.02
CA SER A 3 13.45 -10.27 0.25
C SER A 3 12.44 -11.40 0.38
N LEU A 4 11.33 -11.17 1.06
CA LEU A 4 10.20 -12.08 0.99
C LEU A 4 9.78 -12.19 -0.47
N GLY A 5 9.72 -13.40 -1.00
CA GLY A 5 9.20 -13.64 -2.34
C GLY A 5 7.75 -13.14 -2.43
N ARG A 6 7.31 -12.74 -3.63
CA ARG A 6 5.93 -12.27 -3.89
C ARG A 6 4.87 -13.19 -3.27
N ARG A 7 5.10 -14.51 -3.29
CA ARG A 7 4.23 -15.51 -2.69
C ARG A 7 4.12 -15.36 -1.17
N GLU A 8 5.24 -15.13 -0.48
CA GLU A 8 5.28 -15.02 0.98
C GLU A 8 4.61 -13.72 1.45
N LEU A 9 4.76 -12.63 0.68
CA LEU A 9 4.01 -11.39 0.89
C LEU A 9 2.51 -11.59 0.73
N VAL A 10 2.07 -12.25 -0.35
CA VAL A 10 0.65 -12.52 -0.57
C VAL A 10 0.08 -13.39 0.55
N VAL A 11 0.78 -14.46 0.94
CA VAL A 11 0.37 -15.32 2.06
C VAL A 11 0.30 -14.52 3.36
N GLY A 12 1.29 -13.67 3.64
CA GLY A 12 1.31 -12.82 4.82
C GLY A 12 0.12 -11.86 4.87
N VAL A 13 -0.13 -11.13 3.77
CA VAL A 13 -1.26 -10.21 3.66
C VAL A 13 -2.58 -10.94 3.83
N VAL A 14 -2.81 -12.01 3.05
CA VAL A 14 -4.05 -12.79 3.15
C VAL A 14 -4.26 -13.28 4.57
N THR A 15 -3.23 -13.83 5.22
CA THR A 15 -3.31 -14.33 6.59
C THR A 15 -3.69 -13.23 7.58
N VAL A 16 -3.05 -12.05 7.50
CA VAL A 16 -3.33 -10.93 8.42
C VAL A 16 -4.79 -10.48 8.33
N PHE A 17 -5.38 -10.50 7.14
CA PHE A 17 -6.77 -10.07 6.93
C PHE A 17 -7.80 -11.18 7.12
N SER A 18 -7.48 -12.42 6.76
CA SER A 18 -8.44 -13.53 6.77
C SER A 18 -8.43 -14.31 8.08
N LEU A 19 -7.30 -14.38 8.79
CA LEU A 19 -7.18 -15.18 10.00
C LEU A 19 -8.11 -14.67 11.13
N PRO A 20 -8.19 -13.36 11.44
CA PRO A 20 -9.07 -12.86 12.49
C PRO A 20 -10.55 -13.21 12.29
N PRO A 21 -11.19 -12.90 11.14
CA PRO A 21 -12.60 -13.27 10.94
C PRO A 21 -12.80 -14.79 10.88
N THR A 22 -11.83 -15.56 10.38
CA THR A 22 -11.93 -17.02 10.35
C THR A 22 -11.88 -17.61 11.76
N VAL A 23 -10.99 -17.14 12.62
CA VAL A 23 -10.88 -17.58 14.01
C VAL A 23 -12.16 -17.23 14.78
N LEU A 24 -12.70 -16.03 14.58
CA LEU A 24 -13.97 -15.63 15.21
C LEU A 24 -15.15 -16.46 14.72
N LEU A 25 -15.21 -16.76 13.41
CA LEU A 25 -16.23 -17.61 12.84
C LEU A 25 -16.14 -19.04 13.41
N VAL A 26 -14.94 -19.62 13.47
CA VAL A 26 -14.73 -20.96 14.03
C VAL A 26 -15.14 -21.01 15.50
N ALA A 27 -14.73 -20.02 16.30
CA ALA A 27 -15.12 -19.93 17.69
C ALA A 27 -16.65 -19.85 17.85
N ALA A 28 -17.34 -19.07 17.01
CA ALA A 28 -18.79 -19.01 17.00
C ALA A 28 -19.44 -20.35 16.59
N THR A 29 -18.92 -21.03 15.57
CA THR A 29 -19.46 -22.32 15.11
C THR A 29 -19.27 -23.46 16.11
N LEU A 30 -18.22 -23.38 16.93
CA LEU A 30 -17.89 -24.36 17.96
C LEU A 30 -18.44 -23.98 19.34
N ASP A 31 -19.24 -22.91 19.43
CA ASP A 31 -19.80 -22.36 20.67
C ASP A 31 -18.74 -22.08 21.75
N VAL A 32 -17.55 -21.66 21.31
CA VAL A 32 -16.44 -21.30 22.20
C VAL A 32 -16.69 -19.90 22.73
N SER A 33 -16.91 -19.79 24.04
CA SER A 33 -17.00 -18.51 24.72
C SER A 33 -15.64 -17.82 24.74
N LEU A 34 -15.50 -16.75 23.97
CA LEU A 34 -14.31 -15.90 23.96
C LEU A 34 -14.44 -14.78 24.99
N SER A 35 -13.38 -14.56 25.76
CA SER A 35 -13.29 -13.35 26.58
C SER A 35 -13.10 -12.11 25.71
N GLY A 36 -13.51 -10.94 26.19
CA GLY A 36 -13.28 -9.68 25.47
C GLY A 36 -11.80 -9.42 25.17
N ALA A 37 -10.90 -9.86 26.06
CA ALA A 37 -9.46 -9.79 25.85
C ALA A 37 -8.99 -10.69 24.68
N ALA A 38 -9.56 -11.88 24.53
CA ALA A 38 -9.25 -12.76 23.41
C ALA A 38 -9.69 -12.15 22.08
N VAL A 39 -10.89 -11.57 22.01
CA VAL A 39 -11.37 -10.87 20.82
C VAL A 39 -10.48 -9.66 20.49
N ALA A 40 -10.14 -8.86 21.50
CA ALA A 40 -9.24 -7.71 21.34
C ALA A 40 -7.85 -8.13 20.86
N ALA A 41 -7.32 -9.28 21.29
CA ALA A 41 -6.03 -9.78 20.81
C ALA A 41 -6.12 -10.27 19.36
N VAL A 42 -7.16 -11.05 19.02
CA VAL A 42 -7.37 -11.61 17.68
C VAL A 42 -7.51 -10.53 16.61
N VAL A 43 -8.20 -9.43 16.93
CA VAL A 43 -8.43 -8.33 15.98
C VAL A 43 -7.38 -7.23 16.13
N GLY A 44 -7.02 -6.89 17.37
CA GLY A 44 -6.17 -5.75 17.67
C GLY A 44 -4.69 -5.97 17.35
N LEU A 45 -4.13 -7.17 17.59
CA LEU A 45 -2.71 -7.42 17.29
C LEU A 45 -2.39 -7.28 15.78
N PRO A 46 -3.18 -7.86 14.86
CA PRO A 46 -2.98 -7.66 13.43
C PRO A 46 -3.09 -6.19 13.02
N LEU A 47 -4.12 -5.48 13.50
CA LEU A 47 -4.32 -4.06 13.19
C LEU A 47 -3.17 -3.20 13.72
N PHE A 48 -2.69 -3.48 14.93
CA PHE A 48 -1.55 -2.81 15.51
C PHE A 48 -0.29 -3.01 14.66
N ALA A 49 -0.02 -4.25 14.24
CA ALA A 49 1.12 -4.53 13.37
C ALA A 49 1.05 -3.77 12.03
N VAL A 50 -0.14 -3.70 11.42
CA VAL A 50 -0.37 -2.90 10.20
C VAL A 50 -0.14 -1.41 10.47
N ALA A 51 -0.70 -0.88 11.56
CA ALA A 51 -0.55 0.53 11.91
C ALA A 51 0.91 0.92 12.15
N VAL A 52 1.67 0.09 12.88
CA VAL A 52 3.11 0.31 13.11
C VAL A 52 3.89 0.22 11.79
N GLY A 53 3.57 -0.74 10.93
CA GLY A 53 4.20 -0.86 9.62
C GLY A 53 3.96 0.36 8.73
N LEU A 54 2.72 0.87 8.70
CA LEU A 54 2.36 2.09 7.98
C LEU A 54 3.03 3.33 8.58
N ALA A 55 3.09 3.45 9.91
CA ALA A 55 3.79 4.55 10.57
C ALA A 55 5.29 4.55 10.26
N PHE A 56 5.91 3.37 10.23
CA PHE A 56 7.31 3.21 9.83
C PHE A 56 7.52 3.61 8.37
N LEU A 57 6.64 3.18 7.46
CA LEU A 57 6.73 3.55 6.05
C LEU A 57 6.52 5.06 5.84
N ALA A 58 5.53 5.65 6.51
CA ALA A 58 5.29 7.09 6.47
C ALA A 58 6.49 7.88 6.99
N ARG A 59 7.13 7.42 8.08
CA ARG A 59 8.37 8.00 8.60
C ARG A 59 9.50 7.90 7.58
N ALA A 60 9.64 6.76 6.91
CA ALA A 60 10.68 6.56 5.90
C ALA A 60 10.48 7.48 4.70
N VAL A 61 9.24 7.61 4.20
CA VAL A 61 8.88 8.53 3.11
C VAL A 61 9.13 9.98 3.52
N ALA A 62 8.66 10.41 4.69
CA ALA A 62 8.85 11.77 5.19
C ALA A 62 10.32 12.12 5.52
N SER A 63 11.19 11.11 5.66
CA SER A 63 12.63 11.31 5.88
C SER A 63 13.45 11.40 4.59
N GLN A 64 12.83 11.13 3.44
CA GLN A 64 13.46 11.41 2.16
C GLN A 64 13.43 12.93 1.96
N PRO A 65 14.56 13.56 1.58
CA PRO A 65 14.53 14.96 1.19
C PRO A 65 13.50 15.10 0.07
N ASP A 66 12.67 16.15 0.14
CA ASP A 66 11.87 16.60 -1.00
C ASP A 66 12.86 16.99 -2.10
N GLU A 67 13.40 16.03 -2.85
CA GLU A 67 13.88 16.31 -4.18
C GLU A 67 12.64 16.85 -4.89
N PRO A 68 12.64 18.12 -5.33
CA PRO A 68 11.59 18.56 -6.23
C PRO A 68 11.62 17.52 -7.34
N SER A 69 10.52 16.80 -7.52
CA SER A 69 10.35 16.00 -8.72
C SER A 69 10.51 17.02 -9.83
N LEU A 70 11.72 17.07 -10.40
CA LEU A 70 11.95 17.62 -11.72
C LEU A 70 10.99 16.77 -12.53
N ILE A 71 9.80 17.34 -12.73
CA ILE A 71 8.90 17.01 -13.80
C ILE A 71 9.85 16.70 -14.95
N ASP A 72 9.96 15.41 -15.28
CA ASP A 72 11.06 14.87 -16.07
C ASP A 72 11.36 15.85 -17.21
N GLU A 73 12.62 16.06 -17.55
CA GLU A 73 12.98 16.83 -18.75
C GLU A 73 12.16 16.38 -19.98
N GLN A 74 11.63 15.15 -19.99
CA GLN A 74 10.62 14.69 -20.96
C GLN A 74 9.28 15.45 -20.97
N LEU A 75 8.73 15.86 -19.82
CA LEU A 75 7.51 16.68 -19.78
C LEU A 75 7.83 18.16 -20.05
N GLY A 76 9.04 18.62 -19.71
CA GLY A 76 9.57 19.90 -20.16
C GLY A 76 9.68 19.97 -21.69
N ASP A 77 10.32 18.98 -22.31
CA ASP A 77 10.45 18.84 -23.77
C ASP A 77 9.09 18.62 -24.45
N ALA A 78 8.15 17.92 -23.81
CA ALA A 78 6.79 17.74 -24.34
C ALA A 78 5.92 19.01 -24.24
N LEU A 79 6.22 19.91 -23.30
CA LEU A 79 5.54 21.21 -23.14
C LEU A 79 6.25 22.35 -23.88
N ASP A 80 7.53 22.18 -24.23
CA ASP A 80 8.32 23.11 -25.05
C ASP A 80 8.19 22.83 -26.56
N MET A 81 7.28 21.93 -26.96
CA MET A 81 6.73 21.94 -28.32
C MET A 81 6.07 23.30 -28.56
N THR A 82 6.84 24.18 -29.20
CA THR A 82 6.40 25.51 -29.59
C THR A 82 5.11 25.40 -30.41
N SER A 83 4.20 26.36 -30.24
CA SER A 83 2.87 26.38 -30.86
C SER A 83 2.83 26.19 -32.39
N ASP A 84 3.99 26.27 -33.04
CA ASP A 84 4.17 26.08 -34.47
C ASP A 84 4.15 24.58 -34.87
N ASP A 85 4.70 23.69 -34.05
CA ASP A 85 4.75 22.24 -34.33
C ASP A 85 3.36 21.56 -34.21
N TYR A 86 2.50 22.08 -33.32
CA TYR A 86 1.10 21.62 -33.21
C TYR A 86 0.24 22.08 -34.40
N ARG A 87 0.58 23.23 -35.00
CA ARG A 87 -0.13 23.79 -36.16
C ARG A 87 0.25 23.04 -37.44
N GLU A 88 1.50 22.61 -37.59
CA GLU A 88 1.95 21.81 -38.74
C GLU A 88 1.29 20.42 -38.78
N LEU A 89 1.14 19.75 -37.62
CA LEU A 89 0.48 18.44 -37.51
C LEU A 89 -1.04 18.45 -37.72
N THR A 90 -1.68 19.63 -37.68
CA THR A 90 -3.13 19.77 -37.92
C THR A 90 -3.45 20.45 -39.27
N GLU A 91 -2.48 21.09 -39.92
CA GLU A 91 -2.66 21.78 -41.20
C GLU A 91 -2.02 21.07 -42.41
N GLU A 92 -1.13 20.07 -42.24
CA GLU A 92 -0.69 19.23 -43.37
C GLU A 92 -1.62 18.03 -43.64
N LYS A 93 -2.66 18.33 -44.46
CA LYS A 93 -3.35 17.50 -45.48
C LYS A 93 -3.89 16.11 -45.12
#